data_AF-A8XTR5-F1
#
_entry.id   AF-A8XTR5-F1
#
_cell.length_a   1.000
_cell.length_b   1.000
_cell.length_c   1.000
_cell.angle_alpha   90.00
_cell.angle_beta   90.00
_cell.angle_gamma   90.00
#
_symmetry.space_group_name_H-M   'P 1'
#
loop_
_entity.id
_entity.type
_entity.pdbx_description
1 polymer ?
#
loop_
_entity_poly.entity_id
_entity_poly.type
_entity_poly.pdbx_seq_one_letter_code
_entity_poly.pdbx_strand_id
1 'polypeptide(L)'
;MLNIVFPTIPEVLELIYQLIRLIVLAIAIIFLVAAPLLLAVHLVHVHHIFLSLLAIQRFILYFFPNLEKFVSFGFKTTTKFIYFIHFSCFIPFPASFIVNIFVGVIHGSTFDIATVLQQLEITYHTSLNCIVISSALLYIPILISIFRLRHLPSIEKHKPHKYILYQTIILVFYKIVEAVTVSILKTDNNLLVSSVTDIFVTQLLVQIPYLFCNRRNVMAMRKRLSLKYLWSKIRHRNNQIAISHIQSTNF
;
A
#
# COMPACT_ATOMS: atom_id res chain seq x y z
N MET A 1 -54.06 34.23 8.81
CA MET A 1 -52.99 34.78 9.67
C MET A 1 -52.06 33.64 10.06
N LEU A 2 -50.84 33.61 9.53
CA LEU A 2 -49.81 32.69 10.03
C LEU A 2 -49.07 33.42 11.16
N ASN A 3 -49.21 32.96 12.40
CA ASN A 3 -48.43 33.47 13.52
C ASN A 3 -47.00 32.97 13.40
N ILE A 4 -46.08 33.85 12.98
CA ILE A 4 -44.65 33.59 13.03
C ILE A 4 -44.20 33.83 14.48
N VAL A 5 -44.03 32.75 15.24
CA VAL A 5 -43.44 32.78 16.59
C VAL A 5 -41.93 32.90 16.42
N PHE A 6 -41.35 34.02 16.87
CA PHE A 6 -39.90 34.21 16.87
C PHE A 6 -39.25 33.33 17.95
N PRO A 7 -38.15 32.64 17.65
CA PRO A 7 -37.47 31.77 18.62
C PRO A 7 -36.91 32.60 19.78
N THR A 8 -36.94 32.01 20.97
CA THR A 8 -36.38 32.63 22.18
C THR A 8 -34.84 32.56 22.16
N ILE A 9 -34.16 33.53 22.78
CA ILE A 9 -32.69 33.60 22.88
C ILE A 9 -32.04 32.25 23.27
N PRO A 10 -32.53 31.49 24.27
CA PRO A 10 -31.96 30.18 24.61
C PRO A 10 -32.11 29.13 23.51
N GLU A 11 -33.20 29.14 22.74
CA GLU A 11 -33.39 28.22 21.61
C GLU A 11 -32.41 28.51 20.47
N VAL A 12 -32.12 29.80 20.23
CA VAL A 12 -31.10 30.22 19.25
C VAL A 12 -29.71 29.78 19.69
N LEU A 13 -29.39 29.88 20.99
CA LEU A 13 -28.09 29.48 21.52
C LEU A 13 -27.87 27.96 21.44
N GLU A 14 -28.90 27.16 21.74
CA GLU A 14 -28.88 25.71 21.55
C GLU A 14 -28.67 25.33 20.08
N LEU A 15 -29.35 26.00 19.15
CA LEU A 15 -29.17 25.76 17.72
C LEU A 15 -27.72 26.05 17.27
N ILE A 16 -27.12 27.15 17.75
CA ILE A 16 -25.72 27.49 17.47
C ILE A 16 -24.78 26.43 18.04
N TYR A 17 -25.03 25.96 19.28
CA TYR A 17 -24.22 24.92 19.90
C TYR A 17 -24.28 23.60 19.12
N GLN A 18 -25.48 23.15 18.71
CA GLN A 18 -25.64 21.94 17.89
C GLN A 18 -24.95 22.09 16.53
N LEU A 19 -25.03 23.27 15.90
CA LEU A 19 -24.36 23.54 14.63
C LEU A 19 -22.83 23.47 14.76
N ILE A 20 -22.25 24.11 15.79
CA ILE A 20 -20.81 24.07 16.05
C ILE A 20 -20.36 22.62 16.32
N ARG A 21 -21.10 21.88 17.15
CA ARG A 21 -20.82 20.47 17.44
C ARG A 21 -20.82 19.61 16.17
N LEU A 22 -21.80 19.82 15.29
CA LEU A 22 -21.89 19.11 14.01
C LEU A 22 -20.69 19.42 13.10
N ILE A 23 -20.29 20.69 13.00
CA ILE A 23 -19.13 21.11 12.20
C ILE A 23 -17.84 20.47 12.72
N VAL A 24 -17.61 20.51 14.04
CA VAL A 24 -16.43 19.89 14.65
C VAL A 24 -16.40 18.38 14.41
N LEU A 25 -17.55 17.71 14.55
CA LEU A 25 -17.67 16.28 14.27
C LEU A 25 -17.36 15.97 12.79
N ALA A 26 -17.89 16.77 11.87
CA ALA A 26 -17.66 16.60 10.43
C ALA A 26 -16.17 16.76 10.09
N ILE A 27 -15.50 17.79 10.63
CA ILE A 27 -14.05 18.00 10.44
C ILE A 27 -13.25 16.82 11.00
N ALA A 28 -13.60 16.33 12.19
CA ALA A 28 -12.92 15.18 12.80
C ALA A 28 -13.08 13.90 11.97
N ILE A 29 -14.28 13.65 11.42
CA ILE A 29 -14.54 12.50 10.54
C ILE A 29 -13.76 12.64 9.23
N ILE A 30 -13.74 13.82 8.62
CA ILE A 30 -12.98 14.09 7.40
C ILE A 30 -11.49 13.82 7.66
N PHE A 31 -10.93 14.32 8.76
CA PHE A 31 -9.53 14.07 9.11
C PHE A 31 -9.24 12.58 9.36
N LEU A 32 -10.14 11.89 10.09
CA LEU A 32 -10.02 10.46 10.40
C LEU A 32 -10.02 9.59 9.14
N VAL A 33 -10.72 9.99 8.08
CA VAL A 33 -10.79 9.24 6.82
C VAL A 33 -9.71 9.68 5.83
N ALA A 34 -9.49 10.99 5.68
CA ALA A 34 -8.57 11.54 4.69
C ALA A 34 -7.10 11.26 5.02
N ALA A 35 -6.70 11.34 6.29
CA ALA A 35 -5.30 11.14 6.67
C ALA A 35 -4.81 9.70 6.41
N PRO A 36 -5.56 8.63 6.76
CA PRO A 36 -5.19 7.26 6.39
C PRO A 36 -5.15 7.03 4.88
N LEU A 37 -6.08 7.60 4.11
CA LEU A 37 -6.10 7.47 2.65
C LEU A 37 -4.86 8.11 2.02
N LEU A 38 -4.52 9.33 2.45
CA LEU A 38 -3.32 10.03 1.99
C LEU A 38 -2.05 9.22 2.32
N LEU A 39 -1.95 8.68 3.53
CA LEU A 39 -0.84 7.83 3.93
C LEU A 39 -0.78 6.55 3.09
N ALA A 40 -1.92 5.92 2.81
CA ALA A 40 -1.97 4.70 2.00
C ALA A 40 -1.47 4.94 0.57
N VAL A 41 -1.93 6.01 -0.07
CA VAL A 41 -1.47 6.42 -1.41
C VAL A 41 0.04 6.68 -1.41
N HIS A 42 0.53 7.42 -0.40
CA HIS A 42 1.97 7.68 -0.23
C HIS A 42 2.78 6.38 -0.11
N LEU A 43 2.30 5.45 0.71
CA LEU A 43 2.97 4.16 0.91
C LEU A 43 3.02 3.34 -0.38
N VAL A 44 1.97 3.38 -1.22
CA VAL A 44 1.98 2.71 -2.54
C VAL A 44 3.05 3.30 -3.44
N HIS A 45 3.12 4.62 -3.55
CA HIS A 45 4.10 5.29 -4.41
C HIS A 45 5.54 4.95 -4.00
N VAL A 46 5.83 5.01 -2.70
CA VAL A 46 7.13 4.63 -2.16
C VAL A 46 7.41 3.15 -2.42
N HIS A 47 6.40 2.30 -2.29
CA HIS A 47 6.55 0.88 -2.52
C HIS A 47 6.90 0.55 -3.97
N HIS A 48 6.25 1.20 -4.94
CA HIS A 48 6.57 1.08 -6.35
C HIS A 48 8.04 1.42 -6.63
N ILE A 49 8.55 2.51 -6.07
CA ILE A 49 9.98 2.88 -6.19
C ILE A 49 10.88 1.82 -5.55
N PHE A 50 10.55 1.32 -4.35
CA PHE A 50 11.34 0.28 -3.70
C PHE A 50 11.39 -1.02 -4.51
N LEU A 51 10.27 -1.44 -5.10
CA LEU A 51 10.24 -2.62 -5.96
C LEU A 51 11.14 -2.44 -7.18
N SER A 52 11.10 -1.27 -7.81
CA SER A 52 11.93 -0.97 -8.98
C SER A 52 13.42 -0.94 -8.64
N LEU A 53 13.79 -0.27 -7.54
CA LEU A 53 15.18 -0.21 -7.10
C LEU A 53 15.70 -1.59 -6.67
N LEU A 54 14.88 -2.40 -6.00
CA LEU A 54 15.23 -3.76 -5.64
C LEU A 54 15.45 -4.63 -6.88
N ALA A 55 14.61 -4.48 -7.91
CA ALA A 55 14.77 -5.20 -9.17
C ALA A 55 16.09 -4.84 -9.85
N ILE A 56 16.41 -3.55 -9.95
CA ILE A 56 17.65 -3.04 -10.51
C ILE A 56 18.86 -3.55 -9.70
N GLN A 57 18.81 -3.43 -8.37
CA GLN A 57 19.86 -3.93 -7.47
C GLN A 57 20.12 -5.43 -7.70
N ARG A 58 19.07 -6.25 -7.76
CA ARG A 58 19.19 -7.70 -7.96
C ARG A 58 19.78 -8.02 -9.33
N PHE A 59 19.35 -7.31 -10.37
CA PHE A 59 19.90 -7.45 -11.70
C PHE A 59 21.41 -7.14 -11.72
N ILE A 60 21.81 -6.01 -11.14
CA ILE A 60 23.22 -5.59 -11.08
C ILE A 60 24.06 -6.61 -10.30
N LEU A 61 23.63 -7.01 -9.11
CA LEU A 61 24.38 -7.98 -8.30
C LEU A 61 24.52 -9.34 -8.99
N TYR A 62 23.53 -9.74 -9.80
CA TYR A 62 23.55 -11.02 -10.49
C TYR A 62 24.48 -11.02 -11.72
N PHE A 63 24.42 -9.99 -12.57
CA PHE A 63 25.20 -9.92 -13.81
C PHE A 63 26.56 -9.24 -13.65
N PHE A 64 26.70 -8.37 -12.65
CA PHE A 64 27.89 -7.56 -12.40
C PHE A 64 28.28 -7.62 -10.92
N PRO A 65 28.74 -8.79 -10.42
CA PRO A 65 29.12 -8.96 -9.01
C PRO A 65 30.22 -7.97 -8.56
N ASN A 66 31.06 -7.50 -9.49
CA ASN A 66 32.08 -6.47 -9.22
C ASN A 66 31.49 -5.14 -8.72
N LEU A 67 30.20 -4.87 -8.99
CA LEU A 67 29.49 -3.68 -8.54
C LEU A 67 28.87 -3.83 -7.15
N GLU A 68 29.03 -4.98 -6.48
CA GLU A 68 28.47 -5.23 -5.15
C GLU A 68 28.83 -4.13 -4.15
N LYS A 69 30.07 -3.63 -4.17
CA LYS A 69 30.52 -2.56 -3.27
C LYS A 69 29.76 -1.24 -3.43
N PHE A 70 29.19 -0.98 -4.60
CA PHE A 70 28.43 0.24 -4.90
C PHE A 70 26.94 0.11 -4.60
N VAL A 71 26.42 -1.13 -4.57
CA VAL A 71 24.98 -1.41 -4.42
C VAL A 71 24.66 -1.99 -3.03
N SER A 72 25.65 -2.58 -2.35
CA SER A 72 25.53 -3.06 -0.97
C SER A 72 25.82 -1.92 0.02
N PHE A 73 24.77 -1.21 0.40
CA PHE A 73 24.88 -0.14 1.38
C PHE A 73 24.82 -0.69 2.81
N GLY A 74 25.59 -0.07 3.71
CA GLY A 74 25.47 -0.31 5.15
C GLY A 74 24.15 0.24 5.71
N PHE A 75 23.72 -0.30 6.85
CA PHE A 75 22.43 0.04 7.49
C PHE A 75 22.14 1.54 7.56
N LYS A 76 23.11 2.35 8.01
CA LYS A 76 22.97 3.81 8.13
C LYS A 76 22.68 4.50 6.78
N THR A 77 23.32 4.06 5.70
CA THR A 77 23.13 4.62 4.36
C THR A 77 21.80 4.20 3.77
N THR A 78 21.42 2.93 3.94
CA THR A 78 20.09 2.42 3.53
C THR A 78 18.97 3.17 4.24
N THR A 79 19.08 3.43 5.54
CA THR A 79 18.10 4.19 6.30
C THR A 79 17.96 5.62 5.77
N LYS A 80 19.07 6.32 5.51
CA LYS A 80 19.03 7.66 4.91
C LYS A 80 18.34 7.66 3.53
N PHE A 81 18.63 6.65 2.72
CA PHE A 81 18.06 6.51 1.39
C PHE A 81 16.55 6.22 1.43
N ILE A 82 16.09 5.40 2.38
CA ILE A 82 14.66 5.17 2.65
C ILE A 82 13.96 6.49 3.00
N TYR A 83 14.50 7.27 3.94
CA TYR A 83 13.92 8.56 4.30
C TYR A 83 13.91 9.55 3.12
N PHE A 84 14.97 9.54 2.32
CA PHE A 84 15.05 10.37 1.11
C PHE A 84 13.95 10.02 0.09
N ILE A 85 13.69 8.73 -0.15
CA ILE A 85 12.60 8.30 -1.05
C ILE A 85 11.24 8.72 -0.50
N HIS A 86 10.98 8.50 0.79
CA HIS A 86 9.74 8.94 1.43
C HIS A 86 9.56 10.45 1.31
N PHE A 87 10.62 11.24 1.50
CA PHE A 87 10.55 12.69 1.34
C PHE A 87 10.26 13.08 -0.12
N SER A 88 10.99 12.48 -1.07
CA SER A 88 10.84 12.73 -2.51
C SER A 88 9.42 12.44 -3.02
N CYS A 89 8.80 11.34 -2.59
CA CYS A 89 7.42 11.01 -2.93
C CYS A 89 6.39 12.01 -2.40
N PHE A 90 6.73 12.79 -1.38
CA PHE A 90 5.83 13.80 -0.80
C PHE A 90 5.89 15.14 -1.55
N ILE A 91 6.96 15.42 -2.30
CA ILE A 91 7.19 16.68 -3.04
C ILE A 91 6.10 17.02 -4.07
N PRO A 92 5.52 16.06 -4.83
CA PRO A 92 4.49 16.37 -5.84
C PRO A 92 3.25 17.07 -5.27
N PHE A 93 2.86 16.80 -4.02
CA PHE A 93 1.70 17.41 -3.38
C PHE A 93 1.82 18.94 -3.24
N PRO A 94 2.83 19.49 -2.52
CA PRO A 94 3.01 20.95 -2.43
C PRO A 94 3.41 21.57 -3.78
N ALA A 95 4.14 20.84 -4.64
CA ALA A 95 4.49 21.34 -5.96
C ALA A 95 3.25 21.61 -6.83
N SER A 96 2.25 20.71 -6.79
CA SER A 96 0.98 20.90 -7.48
C SER A 96 0.24 22.15 -7.02
N PHE A 97 0.27 22.44 -5.72
CA PHE A 97 -0.37 23.63 -5.16
C PHE A 97 0.31 24.92 -5.66
N ILE A 98 1.64 24.93 -5.70
CA ILE A 98 2.43 26.07 -6.20
C ILE A 98 2.16 26.31 -7.70
N VAL A 99 2.17 25.24 -8.51
CA VAL A 99 1.89 25.34 -9.96
C VAL A 99 0.48 25.89 -10.21
N ASN A 100 -0.52 25.44 -9.44
CA ASN A 100 -1.88 25.95 -9.57
C ASN A 100 -1.98 27.46 -9.27
N ILE A 101 -1.35 27.94 -8.18
CA ILE A 101 -1.29 29.37 -7.87
C ILE A 101 -0.64 30.15 -9.01
N PHE A 102 0.50 29.67 -9.51
CA PHE A 102 1.25 30.35 -10.57
C PHE A 102 0.46 30.43 -11.88
N VAL A 103 -0.17 29.32 -12.31
CA VAL A 103 -0.99 29.28 -13.53
C VAL A 103 -2.24 30.16 -13.39
N GLY A 104 -2.89 30.14 -12.22
CA GLY A 104 -4.06 30.98 -11.92
C GLY A 104 -3.76 32.48 -11.97
N VAL A 105 -2.58 32.88 -11.49
CA VAL A 105 -2.10 34.28 -11.59
C VAL A 105 -1.86 34.69 -13.04
N ILE A 106 -1.29 33.80 -13.88
CA ILE A 106 -0.96 34.13 -15.28
C ILE A 106 -2.21 34.18 -16.17
N HIS A 107 -3.14 33.24 -16.02
CA HIS A 107 -4.27 33.07 -16.96
C HIS A 107 -5.55 33.78 -16.53
N GLY A 108 -5.55 34.50 -15.39
CA GLY A 108 -6.69 35.31 -14.92
C GLY A 108 -8.00 34.51 -14.72
N SER A 109 -7.90 33.19 -14.62
CA SER A 109 -9.03 32.27 -14.51
C SER A 109 -8.97 31.59 -13.14
N THR A 110 -10.13 31.44 -12.49
CA THR A 110 -10.29 30.58 -11.32
C THR A 110 -10.18 29.13 -11.78
N PHE A 111 -8.94 28.69 -11.99
CA PHE A 111 -8.63 27.33 -12.40
C PHE A 111 -9.12 26.37 -11.31
N ASP A 112 -9.93 25.38 -11.67
CA ASP A 112 -10.46 24.43 -10.71
C ASP A 112 -9.32 23.59 -10.14
N ILE A 113 -9.01 23.82 -8.85
CA ILE A 113 -7.97 23.15 -8.08
C ILE A 113 -8.13 21.63 -8.17
N ALA A 114 -9.37 21.13 -8.22
CA ALA A 114 -9.66 19.71 -8.29
C ALA A 114 -9.14 19.10 -9.61
N THR A 115 -9.30 19.78 -10.74
CA THR A 115 -8.91 19.26 -12.06
C THR A 115 -7.39 19.17 -12.23
N VAL A 116 -6.65 20.17 -11.73
CA VAL A 116 -5.17 20.20 -11.84
C VAL A 116 -4.55 19.14 -10.92
N LEU A 117 -5.05 19.02 -9.69
CA LEU A 117 -4.61 17.97 -8.76
C LEU A 117 -4.86 16.58 -9.35
N GLN A 118 -6.04 16.36 -9.95
CA GLN A 118 -6.38 15.09 -10.59
C GLN A 118 -5.47 14.77 -11.77
N GLN A 119 -5.17 15.73 -12.65
CA GLN A 119 -4.27 15.49 -13.80
C GLN A 119 -2.83 15.19 -13.37
N LEU A 120 -2.32 15.88 -12.34
CA LEU A 120 -0.98 15.65 -11.82
C LEU A 120 -0.88 14.30 -11.10
N GLU A 121 -1.92 13.91 -10.34
CA GLU A 121 -1.99 12.59 -9.71
C GLU A 121 -1.99 11.47 -10.76
N ILE A 122 -2.81 11.59 -11.82
CA ILE A 122 -2.85 10.62 -12.92
C ILE A 122 -1.49 10.52 -13.61
N THR A 123 -0.86 11.66 -13.91
CA THR A 123 0.45 11.70 -14.58
C THR A 123 1.53 11.04 -13.70
N TYR A 124 1.56 11.39 -12.41
CA TYR A 124 2.51 10.83 -11.47
C TYR A 124 2.31 9.32 -11.29
N HIS A 125 1.08 8.88 -11.07
CA HIS A 125 0.74 7.46 -10.91
C HIS A 125 1.11 6.64 -12.17
N THR A 126 0.80 7.17 -13.36
CA THR A 126 1.17 6.55 -14.64
C THR A 126 2.68 6.43 -14.79
N SER A 127 3.43 7.49 -14.46
CA SER A 127 4.89 7.48 -14.56
C SER A 127 5.53 6.41 -13.65
N LEU A 128 5.03 6.26 -12.42
CA LEU A 128 5.50 5.23 -11.50
C LEU A 128 5.20 3.82 -12.02
N ASN A 129 4.00 3.59 -12.55
CA ASN A 129 3.65 2.28 -13.12
C ASN A 129 4.56 1.92 -14.32
N CYS A 130 4.89 2.88 -15.18
CA CYS A 130 5.86 2.66 -16.27
C CYS A 130 7.23 2.26 -15.74
N ILE A 131 7.72 2.90 -14.67
CA ILE A 131 8.99 2.56 -14.03
C ILE A 131 8.94 1.14 -13.45
N VAL A 132 7.85 0.79 -12.76
CA VAL A 132 7.65 -0.55 -12.19
C VAL A 132 7.65 -1.62 -13.28
N ILE A 133 6.86 -1.44 -14.34
CA ILE A 133 6.82 -2.39 -15.46
C ILE A 133 8.20 -2.55 -16.09
N SER A 134 8.89 -1.45 -16.39
CA SER A 134 10.23 -1.47 -16.98
C SER A 134 11.24 -2.19 -16.09
N SER A 135 11.21 -1.92 -14.78
CA SER A 135 12.08 -2.58 -13.81
C SER A 135 11.73 -4.06 -13.63
N ALA A 136 10.46 -4.44 -13.79
CA ALA A 136 10.02 -5.82 -13.67
C ALA A 136 10.52 -6.68 -14.84
N LEU A 137 10.69 -6.10 -16.04
CA LEU A 137 11.31 -6.77 -17.18
C LEU A 137 12.76 -7.20 -16.91
N LEU A 138 13.48 -6.51 -16.02
CA LEU A 138 14.85 -6.89 -15.62
C LEU A 138 14.91 -8.24 -14.89
N TYR A 139 13.78 -8.74 -14.37
CA TYR A 139 13.73 -10.10 -13.82
C TYR A 139 13.75 -11.20 -14.88
N ILE A 140 13.34 -10.92 -16.12
CA ILE A 140 13.35 -11.89 -17.24
C ILE A 140 14.78 -12.39 -17.54
N PRO A 141 15.81 -11.54 -17.75
CA PRO A 141 17.17 -12.04 -17.98
C PRO A 141 17.72 -12.80 -16.76
N ILE A 142 17.38 -12.38 -15.53
CA ILE A 142 17.74 -13.10 -14.30
C ILE A 142 17.12 -14.51 -14.34
N LEU A 143 15.83 -14.63 -14.67
CA LEU A 143 15.12 -15.90 -14.84
C LEU A 143 15.81 -16.81 -15.86
N ILE A 144 16.05 -16.31 -17.08
CA ILE A 144 16.65 -17.08 -18.18
C ILE A 144 18.00 -17.64 -17.77
N SER A 145 18.86 -16.82 -17.15
CA SER A 145 20.18 -17.26 -16.72
C SER A 145 20.12 -18.31 -15.60
N ILE A 146 19.19 -18.19 -14.65
CA ILE A 146 18.98 -19.19 -13.59
C ILE A 146 18.52 -20.52 -14.21
N PHE A 147 17.58 -20.49 -15.15
CA PHE A 147 17.11 -21.70 -15.83
C PHE A 147 18.23 -22.37 -16.64
N ARG A 148 19.09 -21.57 -17.30
CA ARG A 148 20.25 -22.07 -18.04
C ARG A 148 21.25 -22.76 -17.11
N LEU A 149 21.46 -22.26 -15.89
CA LEU A 149 22.43 -22.79 -14.92
C LEU A 149 21.86 -23.92 -14.02
N ARG A 150 20.57 -24.27 -14.15
CA ARG A 150 19.88 -25.26 -13.30
C ARG A 150 20.48 -26.67 -13.33
N HIS A 151 21.24 -27.00 -14.37
CA HIS A 151 21.89 -28.30 -14.52
C HIS A 151 23.09 -28.51 -13.59
N LEU A 152 23.55 -27.47 -12.89
CA LEU A 152 24.67 -27.56 -11.95
C LEU A 152 24.21 -28.05 -10.55
N PRO A 153 24.77 -29.17 -10.03
CA PRO A 153 24.34 -29.78 -8.76
C PRO A 153 24.47 -28.87 -7.52
N SER A 154 25.35 -27.86 -7.56
CA SER A 154 25.57 -26.94 -6.43
C SER A 154 24.38 -26.01 -6.15
N ILE A 155 23.52 -25.77 -7.14
CA ILE A 155 22.30 -24.93 -7.02
C ILE A 155 21.13 -25.73 -6.42
N GLU A 156 21.25 -27.05 -6.31
CA GLU A 156 20.19 -27.91 -5.82
C GLU A 156 20.02 -27.84 -4.30
N LYS A 157 21.09 -27.51 -3.56
CA LYS A 157 21.19 -27.70 -2.09
C LYS A 157 20.88 -26.45 -1.24
N HIS A 158 20.89 -25.24 -1.81
CA HIS A 158 20.59 -23.98 -1.09
C HIS A 158 19.61 -23.13 -1.88
N LYS A 159 18.34 -23.02 -1.47
CA LYS A 159 17.31 -22.35 -2.29
C LYS A 159 16.59 -21.19 -1.58
N PRO A 160 17.25 -20.04 -1.37
CA PRO A 160 16.58 -18.73 -1.32
C PRO A 160 16.15 -18.23 -2.73
N HIS A 161 16.71 -18.79 -3.81
CA HIS A 161 16.50 -18.35 -5.20
C HIS A 161 15.10 -18.63 -5.79
N LYS A 162 14.41 -19.70 -5.38
CA LYS A 162 13.07 -20.02 -5.92
C LYS A 162 12.01 -19.00 -5.47
N TYR A 163 12.17 -18.42 -4.29
CA TYR A 163 11.15 -17.60 -3.64
C TYR A 163 11.05 -16.20 -4.24
N ILE A 164 12.21 -15.57 -4.44
CA ILE A 164 12.31 -14.29 -5.14
C ILE A 164 11.76 -14.45 -6.57
N LEU A 165 12.01 -15.60 -7.20
CA LEU A 165 11.52 -15.94 -8.53
C LEU A 165 9.99 -15.98 -8.64
N TYR A 166 9.30 -16.68 -7.74
CA TYR A 166 7.84 -16.75 -7.75
C TYR A 166 7.19 -15.41 -7.39
N GLN A 167 7.77 -14.70 -6.43
CA GLN A 167 7.34 -13.34 -6.09
C GLN A 167 7.40 -12.43 -7.31
N THR A 168 8.47 -12.51 -8.10
CA THR A 168 8.64 -11.66 -9.28
C THR A 168 7.74 -12.07 -10.44
N ILE A 169 7.50 -13.37 -10.64
CA ILE A 169 6.55 -13.85 -11.66
C ILE A 169 5.13 -13.38 -11.35
N ILE A 170 4.69 -13.51 -10.09
CA ILE A 170 3.35 -13.08 -9.66
C ILE A 170 3.22 -11.56 -9.78
N LEU A 171 4.25 -10.80 -9.40
CA LEU A 171 4.28 -9.34 -9.54
C LEU A 171 4.17 -8.87 -10.99
N VAL A 172 4.97 -9.45 -11.90
CA VAL A 172 4.94 -9.13 -13.34
C VAL A 172 3.56 -9.46 -13.92
N PHE A 173 3.01 -10.64 -13.59
CA PHE A 173 1.70 -11.05 -14.06
C PHE A 173 0.59 -10.09 -13.61
N TYR A 174 0.58 -9.71 -12.32
CA TYR A 174 -0.38 -8.75 -11.78
C TYR A 174 -0.31 -7.41 -12.52
N LYS A 175 0.90 -6.83 -12.67
CA LYS A 175 1.07 -5.52 -13.31
C LYS A 175 0.70 -5.52 -14.80
N ILE A 176 0.89 -6.63 -15.51
CA ILE A 176 0.41 -6.76 -16.90
C ILE A 176 -1.11 -6.76 -16.96
N VAL A 177 -1.78 -7.53 -16.09
CA VAL A 177 -3.25 -7.59 -16.04
C VAL A 177 -3.85 -6.23 -15.70
N GLU A 178 -3.27 -5.53 -14.73
CA GLU A 178 -3.68 -4.17 -14.35
C GLU A 178 -3.54 -3.19 -15.52
N ALA A 179 -2.38 -3.14 -16.18
CA ALA A 179 -2.13 -2.23 -17.31
C ALA A 179 -3.11 -2.47 -18.48
N VAL A 180 -3.42 -3.73 -18.79
CA VAL A 180 -4.40 -4.10 -19.81
C VAL A 180 -5.82 -3.66 -19.40
N THR A 181 -6.19 -3.85 -18.14
CA THR A 181 -7.51 -3.48 -17.61
C THR A 181 -7.76 -1.98 -17.71
N VAL A 182 -6.76 -1.16 -17.34
CA VAL A 182 -6.83 0.31 -17.47
C VAL A 182 -6.93 0.75 -18.93
N SER A 183 -6.23 0.06 -19.85
CA SER A 183 -6.22 0.42 -21.28
C SER A 183 -7.55 0.10 -22.00
N ILE A 184 -8.21 -0.99 -21.62
CA ILE A 184 -9.47 -1.45 -22.25
C ILE A 184 -10.67 -0.66 -21.72
N LEU A 185 -10.74 -0.45 -20.41
CA LEU A 185 -11.90 0.13 -19.74
C LEU A 185 -11.85 1.67 -19.70
N LYS A 186 -11.61 2.36 -20.84
CA LYS A 186 -11.57 3.83 -20.91
C LYS A 186 -12.86 4.47 -20.33
N THR A 187 -12.91 4.72 -19.03
CA THR A 187 -14.05 5.29 -18.33
C THR A 187 -13.53 6.10 -17.15
N ASP A 188 -14.06 7.32 -16.99
CA ASP A 188 -13.52 8.36 -16.09
C ASP A 188 -13.47 7.95 -14.60
N ASN A 189 -14.31 7.00 -14.17
CA ASN A 189 -14.37 6.51 -12.78
C ASN A 189 -13.39 5.36 -12.46
N ASN A 190 -12.68 4.81 -13.45
CA ASN A 190 -11.87 3.60 -13.25
C ASN A 190 -10.50 3.85 -12.60
N LEU A 191 -10.04 5.10 -12.60
CA LEU A 191 -8.75 5.47 -11.98
C LEU A 191 -8.77 5.31 -10.46
N LEU A 192 -9.85 5.73 -9.80
CA LEU A 192 -10.00 5.56 -8.34
C LEU A 192 -10.10 4.09 -7.95
N VAL A 193 -10.80 3.27 -8.74
CA VAL A 193 -10.89 1.82 -8.51
C VAL A 193 -9.51 1.18 -8.67
N SER A 194 -8.75 1.55 -9.71
CA SER A 194 -7.39 1.04 -9.94
C SER A 194 -6.45 1.39 -8.79
N SER A 195 -6.48 2.63 -8.30
CA SER A 195 -5.63 3.06 -7.18
C SER A 195 -5.97 2.34 -5.87
N VAL A 196 -7.26 2.10 -5.58
CA VAL A 196 -7.68 1.33 -4.40
C VAL A 196 -7.26 -0.13 -4.52
N THR A 197 -7.42 -0.75 -5.69
CA THR A 197 -6.93 -2.12 -5.91
C THR A 197 -5.42 -2.20 -5.74
N ASP A 198 -4.69 -1.20 -6.21
CA ASP A 198 -3.23 -1.18 -6.10
C ASP A 198 -2.76 -1.05 -4.65
N ILE A 199 -3.48 -0.29 -3.81
CA ILE A 199 -3.21 -0.22 -2.36
C ILE A 199 -3.27 -1.60 -1.71
N PHE A 200 -4.34 -2.36 -1.95
CA PHE A 200 -4.50 -3.66 -1.32
C PHE A 200 -3.57 -4.71 -1.92
N VAL A 201 -3.50 -4.79 -3.25
CA VAL A 201 -2.74 -5.84 -3.92
C VAL A 201 -1.25 -5.65 -3.72
N THR A 202 -0.74 -4.42 -3.70
CA THR A 202 0.67 -4.17 -3.40
C THR A 202 1.05 -4.65 -2.00
N GLN A 203 0.21 -4.40 -0.98
CA GLN A 203 0.45 -4.92 0.38
C GLN A 203 0.41 -6.45 0.42
N LEU A 204 -0.53 -7.06 -0.29
CA LEU A 204 -0.65 -8.51 -0.37
C LEU A 204 0.52 -9.16 -1.11
N LEU A 205 0.96 -8.59 -2.24
CA LEU A 205 2.08 -9.11 -3.06
C LEU A 205 3.42 -9.07 -2.35
N VAL A 206 3.58 -8.23 -1.33
CA VAL A 206 4.80 -8.15 -0.53
C VAL A 206 4.75 -9.10 0.64
N GLN A 207 3.62 -9.14 1.34
CA GLN A 207 3.45 -9.91 2.56
C GLN A 207 3.23 -11.40 2.27
N ILE A 208 2.48 -11.76 1.23
CA ILE A 208 2.18 -13.16 0.90
C ILE A 208 3.46 -13.94 0.61
N PRO A 209 4.37 -13.50 -0.28
CA PRO A 209 5.62 -14.21 -0.49
C PRO A 209 6.46 -14.26 0.78
N TYR A 210 6.56 -13.17 1.54
CA TYR A 210 7.30 -13.19 2.80
C TYR A 210 6.75 -14.21 3.82
N LEU A 211 5.42 -14.31 3.95
CA LEU A 211 4.73 -15.17 4.90
C LEU A 211 4.79 -16.65 4.46
N PHE A 212 4.60 -16.92 3.18
CA PHE A 212 4.63 -18.27 2.59
C PHE A 212 6.05 -18.79 2.31
N CYS A 213 7.06 -17.94 2.29
CA CYS A 213 8.44 -18.35 1.97
C CYS A 213 9.33 -18.59 3.20
N ASN A 214 8.95 -18.16 4.41
CA ASN A 214 9.66 -18.58 5.62
C ASN A 214 9.05 -19.88 6.15
N ARG A 215 9.74 -21.03 5.98
CA ARG A 215 9.28 -22.36 6.45
C ARG A 215 8.84 -22.33 7.93
N ARG A 216 9.50 -21.52 8.76
CA ARG A 216 9.13 -21.31 10.17
C ARG A 216 7.81 -20.53 10.31
N ASN A 217 7.59 -19.50 9.50
CA ASN A 217 6.33 -18.73 9.48
C ASN A 217 5.19 -19.57 8.92
N VAL A 218 5.40 -20.34 7.85
CA VAL A 218 4.39 -21.26 7.29
C VAL A 218 4.03 -22.36 8.27
N MET A 219 5.01 -22.98 8.93
CA MET A 219 4.75 -23.99 9.96
C MET A 219 4.03 -23.39 11.17
N ALA A 220 4.41 -22.18 11.60
CA ALA A 220 3.72 -21.47 12.67
C ALA A 220 2.27 -21.11 12.28
N MET A 221 2.06 -20.63 11.05
CA MET A 221 0.74 -20.27 10.53
C MET A 221 -0.13 -21.51 10.37
N ARG A 222 0.38 -22.61 9.78
CA ARG A 222 -0.33 -23.89 9.66
C ARG A 222 -0.69 -24.49 11.01
N LYS A 223 0.17 -24.34 12.02
CA LYS A 223 -0.12 -24.77 13.40
C LYS A 223 -1.22 -23.92 14.04
N ARG A 224 -1.23 -22.60 13.79
CA ARG A 224 -2.23 -21.66 14.32
C ARG A 224 -3.59 -21.74 13.59
N LEU A 225 -3.59 -22.00 12.28
CA LEU A 225 -4.78 -22.21 11.44
C LEU A 225 -5.26 -23.67 11.45
N SER A 226 -4.53 -24.58 12.09
CA SER A 226 -5.01 -25.95 12.27
C SER A 226 -6.31 -25.89 13.05
N LEU A 227 -7.40 -26.29 12.40
CA LEU A 227 -8.73 -26.41 13.02
C LEU A 227 -8.67 -27.23 14.31
N LYS A 228 -7.75 -28.20 14.44
CA LYS A 228 -7.54 -28.95 15.69
C LYS A 228 -7.06 -28.07 16.85
N TYR A 229 -6.16 -27.11 16.62
CA TYR A 229 -5.69 -26.18 17.65
C TYR A 229 -6.75 -25.12 18.00
N LEU A 230 -7.44 -24.58 17.00
CA LEU A 230 -8.56 -23.65 17.23
C LEU A 230 -9.71 -24.32 17.98
N TRP A 231 -10.07 -25.54 17.59
CA TRP A 231 -11.14 -26.31 18.21
C TRP A 231 -10.77 -26.79 19.62
N SER A 232 -9.51 -27.18 19.88
CA SER A 232 -9.07 -27.49 21.25
C SER A 232 -9.08 -26.26 22.15
N LYS A 233 -8.67 -25.10 21.64
CA LYS A 233 -8.68 -23.84 22.41
C LYS A 233 -10.10 -23.35 22.71
N ILE A 234 -11.03 -23.50 21.78
CA ILE A 234 -12.46 -23.20 22.00
C ILE A 234 -13.07 -24.18 23.01
N ARG A 235 -12.78 -25.49 22.88
CA ARG A 235 -13.26 -26.52 23.83
C ARG A 235 -12.72 -26.31 25.25
N HIS A 236 -11.45 -25.94 25.41
CA HIS A 236 -10.88 -25.64 26.72
C HIS A 236 -11.47 -24.36 27.35
N ARG A 237 -11.81 -23.35 26.55
CA ARG A 237 -12.52 -22.15 27.04
C ARG A 237 -13.92 -22.50 27.56
N ASN A 238 -14.68 -23.32 26.84
CA ASN A 238 -16.01 -23.74 27.27
C ASN A 238 -15.97 -24.61 28.54
N ASN A 239 -14.96 -25.47 28.69
CA ASN A 239 -14.79 -26.26 29.91
C ASN A 239 -14.40 -25.42 31.13
N GLN A 240 -13.59 -24.36 30.96
CA GLN A 240 -13.26 -23.45 32.07
C GLN A 240 -14.47 -22.64 32.53
N ILE A 241 -15.31 -22.18 31.60
CA ILE A 241 -16.56 -21.45 31.91
C ILE A 241 -17.57 -22.38 32.61
N ALA A 242 -17.65 -23.65 32.20
CA ALA A 242 -18.49 -24.65 32.87
C ALA A 242 -18.02 -24.94 34.30
N ILE A 243 -16.71 -25.05 34.54
CA ILE A 243 -16.15 -25.28 35.88
C ILE A 243 -16.38 -24.06 36.79
N SER A 244 -16.25 -22.83 36.28
CA SER A 244 -16.56 -21.63 37.07
C SER A 244 -18.04 -21.50 37.42
N HIS A 245 -18.94 -21.97 36.55
CA HIS A 245 -20.38 -22.00 36.85
C HIS A 245 -20.74 -23.07 37.89
N ILE A 246 -20.10 -24.24 37.87
CA ILE A 246 -20.30 -25.30 38.88
C ILE A 246 -19.79 -24.85 40.25
N GLN A 247 -18.70 -24.05 40.30
CA GLN A 247 -18.19 -23.48 41.54
C GLN A 247 -19.08 -22.35 42.11
N SER A 248 -19.84 -21.64 41.27
CA SER A 248 -20.73 -20.57 41.73
C SER A 248 -22.14 -21.03 42.11
N THR A 249 -22.53 -22.28 41.80
CA THR A 249 -23.83 -22.87 42.18
C THR A 249 -23.76 -23.74 43.45
N ASN A 250 -22.57 -23.94 44.01
CA ASN A 250 -22.33 -24.72 45.23
C ASN A 250 -22.22 -23.82 46.49
N PHE A 251 -22.84 -22.64 46.47
CA PHE A 251 -23.02 -21.76 47.63
C PHE A 251 -24.51 -21.53 47.87
#